data_AF-X1T6E3-F1
#
_entry.id   AF-X1T6E3-F1
#
_cell.length_a   1.000
_cell.length_b   1.000
_cell.length_c   1.000
_cell.angle_alpha   90.00
_cell.angle_beta   90.00
_cell.angle_gamma   90.00
#
_symmetry.space_group_name_H-M   'P 1'
#
loop_
_entity.id
_entity.type
_entity.pdbx_description
1 polymer ?
#
loop_
_entity_poly.entity_id
_entity_poly.type
_entity_poly.pdbx_seq_one_letter_code
_entity_poly.pdbx_strand_id
1 'polypeptide(L)'
;MVNRGVESTETQPSTEPQPRPEPVFPLALLASKLIVGPPALIRLIDLIEASDSVAEFLSLVRELLPDHEVAIMAAIDEGQRIQRFCHYFNNQYFPLEDNYTDYTDDFSLMDFLHHIPVPLMGFSWDDYAQFNDFRDSFVLLLSMVESPYNNDERLPMLERVKDIVGKSLAELIPPDGWSLDDIHRMFEGSKYEGVVA
;
A
#
# COMPACT_ATOMS: atom_id res chain seq x y z
N MET A 1 -86.91 29.16 44.10
CA MET A 1 -86.29 30.48 43.82
C MET A 1 -84.95 30.17 43.16
N VAL A 2 -84.85 30.01 41.83
CA VAL A 2 -84.85 31.01 40.73
C VAL A 2 -83.65 31.98 40.80
N ASN A 3 -82.73 31.79 39.83
CA ASN A 3 -81.87 32.76 39.11
C ASN A 3 -80.72 33.46 39.85
N ARG A 4 -79.61 33.88 39.22
CA ARG A 4 -78.90 33.66 37.92
C ARG A 4 -77.70 34.66 37.96
N GLY A 5 -76.64 34.36 37.20
CA GLY A 5 -75.54 35.28 36.85
C GLY A 5 -74.21 34.65 37.28
N VAL A 6 -73.47 33.92 36.44
CA VAL A 6 -72.78 34.31 35.19
C VAL A 6 -71.89 35.52 35.40
N GLU A 7 -70.61 35.26 35.67
CA GLU A 7 -69.54 36.05 35.08
C GLU A 7 -68.39 35.11 34.70
N SER A 8 -68.23 34.99 33.39
CA SER A 8 -67.08 34.37 32.74
C SER A 8 -65.89 35.30 32.93
N THR A 9 -64.77 34.76 33.37
CA THR A 9 -63.47 35.33 33.01
C THR A 9 -62.60 34.20 32.51
N GLU A 10 -62.47 34.17 31.19
CA GLU A 10 -61.44 33.43 30.48
C GLU A 10 -60.08 33.79 31.07
N THR A 11 -59.24 32.79 31.33
CA THR A 11 -57.79 33.02 31.30
C THR A 11 -57.17 31.81 30.60
N GLN A 12 -56.86 32.06 29.33
CA GLN A 12 -55.96 31.31 28.48
C GLN A 12 -54.57 31.11 29.12
N PRO A 13 -53.74 30.19 28.59
CA PRO A 13 -52.70 29.50 29.33
C PRO A 13 -51.46 30.37 29.53
N SER A 14 -51.08 30.62 30.78
CA SER A 14 -49.74 31.12 31.08
C SER A 14 -48.74 29.99 30.86
N THR A 15 -48.25 29.96 29.63
CA THR A 15 -47.08 29.20 29.21
C THR A 15 -45.88 29.84 29.91
N GLU A 16 -45.62 29.44 31.15
CA GLU A 16 -44.35 29.76 31.78
C GLU A 16 -43.23 29.12 30.95
N PRO A 17 -42.25 29.90 30.47
CA PRO A 17 -41.14 29.32 29.73
C PRO A 17 -40.36 28.42 30.69
N GLN A 18 -40.29 27.13 30.37
CA GLN A 18 -39.40 26.21 31.07
C GLN A 18 -37.98 26.80 31.08
N PRO A 19 -37.25 26.71 32.21
CA PRO A 19 -35.89 27.20 32.27
C PRO A 19 -35.08 26.49 31.17
N ARG A 20 -34.50 27.28 30.28
CA ARG A 20 -33.56 26.79 29.26
C ARG A 20 -32.47 25.98 29.97
N PRO A 21 -32.11 24.77 29.50
CA PRO A 21 -31.00 24.03 30.08
C PRO A 21 -29.76 24.94 30.04
N GLU A 22 -29.08 25.06 31.19
CA GLU A 22 -27.88 25.87 31.28
C GLU A 22 -26.90 25.47 30.17
N PRO A 23 -26.24 26.44 29.50
CA PRO A 23 -25.29 26.12 28.46
C PRO A 23 -24.15 25.30 29.09
N VAL A 24 -24.11 24.00 28.79
CA VAL A 24 -22.96 23.14 29.10
C VAL A 24 -21.79 23.68 28.30
N PHE A 25 -20.95 24.49 28.96
CA PHE A 25 -19.79 25.13 28.35
C PHE A 25 -18.83 24.06 27.82
N PRO A 26 -18.70 23.89 26.48
CA PRO A 26 -17.87 22.83 25.89
C PRO A 26 -16.40 22.97 26.28
N LEU A 27 -15.96 24.20 26.54
CA LEU A 27 -14.61 24.55 26.99
C LEU A 27 -14.30 24.07 28.41
N ALA A 28 -15.29 23.94 29.29
CA ALA A 28 -15.07 23.42 30.65
C ALA A 28 -14.86 21.89 30.63
N LEU A 29 -15.58 21.19 29.74
CA LEU A 29 -15.36 19.77 29.43
C LEU A 29 -13.98 19.56 28.78
N LEU A 30 -13.61 20.40 27.81
CA LEU A 30 -12.28 20.37 27.19
C LEU A 30 -11.17 20.64 28.20
N ALA A 31 -11.32 21.65 29.06
CA ALA A 31 -10.38 21.98 30.12
C ALA A 31 -10.23 20.82 31.12
N SER A 32 -11.33 20.16 31.50
CA SER A 32 -11.28 19.00 32.40
C SER A 32 -10.51 17.81 31.83
N LYS A 33 -10.47 17.67 30.49
CA LYS A 33 -9.71 16.63 29.78
C LYS A 33 -8.24 17.01 29.55
N LEU A 34 -7.94 18.31 29.48
CA LEU A 34 -6.58 18.86 29.32
C LEU A 34 -5.79 18.99 30.65
N ILE A 35 -6.41 18.71 31.80
CA ILE A 35 -5.75 18.68 33.12
C ILE A 35 -4.89 17.42 33.33
N VAL A 36 -5.02 16.40 32.48
CA VAL A 36 -4.01 15.35 32.39
C VAL A 36 -2.80 15.98 31.73
N GLY A 37 -1.70 16.09 32.47
CA GLY A 37 -0.50 16.85 32.07
C GLY A 37 -0.04 16.56 30.63
N PRO A 38 0.71 17.48 30.00
CA PRO A 38 1.01 17.42 28.58
C PRO A 38 1.50 16.01 28.24
N PRO A 39 0.87 15.32 27.27
CA PRO A 39 1.32 14.01 26.86
C PRO A 39 2.83 14.09 26.60
N ALA A 40 3.57 13.08 27.08
CA ALA A 40 5.02 13.05 26.92
C ALA A 40 5.36 13.36 25.46
N LEU A 41 6.36 14.21 25.21
CA LEU A 41 6.71 14.65 23.85
C LEU A 41 6.89 13.48 22.88
N ILE A 42 7.39 12.33 23.37
CA ILE A 42 7.47 11.09 22.61
C ILE A 42 6.10 10.61 22.10
N ARG A 43 5.04 10.69 22.92
CA ARG A 43 3.69 10.33 22.51
C ARG A 43 3.05 11.33 21.55
N LEU A 44 3.45 12.60 21.62
CA LEU A 44 3.04 13.59 20.64
C LEU A 44 3.74 13.36 19.30
N ILE A 45 5.01 12.96 19.33
CA ILE A 45 5.76 12.56 18.13
C ILE A 45 5.11 11.31 17.53
N ASP A 46 4.86 10.25 18.32
CA ASP A 46 4.17 9.03 17.86
C ASP A 46 2.80 9.37 17.23
N LEU A 47 2.03 10.29 17.84
CA LEU A 47 0.72 10.72 17.33
C LEU A 47 0.83 11.54 16.03
N ILE A 48 1.89 12.33 15.87
CA ILE A 48 2.12 13.16 14.68
C ILE A 48 2.69 12.30 13.54
N GLU A 49 3.68 11.47 13.81
CA GLU A 49 4.27 10.55 12.82
C GLU A 49 3.24 9.52 12.32
N ALA A 50 2.37 9.01 13.20
CA ALA A 50 1.24 8.17 12.79
C ALA A 50 0.21 8.96 11.96
N SER A 51 -0.01 10.24 12.26
CA SER A 51 -0.92 11.09 11.48
C SER A 51 -0.41 11.34 10.07
N ASP A 52 0.89 11.58 9.91
CA ASP A 52 1.51 11.82 8.61
C ASP A 52 1.52 10.54 7.77
N SER A 53 1.86 9.40 8.36
CA SER A 53 1.84 8.09 7.70
C SER A 53 0.43 7.70 7.20
N VAL A 54 -0.61 8.00 7.98
CA VAL A 54 -2.00 7.77 7.56
C VAL A 54 -2.42 8.69 6.41
N ALA A 55 -1.97 9.96 6.43
CA ALA A 55 -2.29 10.92 5.37
C ALA A 55 -1.57 10.57 4.04
N GLU A 56 -0.31 10.17 4.11
CA GLU A 56 0.47 9.71 2.97
C GLU A 56 -0.12 8.42 2.38
N PHE A 57 -0.45 7.45 3.23
CA PHE A 57 -1.12 6.22 2.81
C PHE A 57 -2.48 6.51 2.16
N LEU A 58 -3.26 7.46 2.69
CA LEU A 58 -4.51 7.88 2.07
C LEU A 58 -4.29 8.50 0.67
N SER A 59 -3.23 9.30 0.50
CA SER A 59 -2.86 9.84 -0.81
C SER A 59 -2.53 8.72 -1.79
N LEU A 60 -1.76 7.72 -1.35
CA LEU A 60 -1.41 6.53 -2.14
C LEU A 60 -2.66 5.74 -2.57
N VAL A 61 -3.60 5.52 -1.65
CA VAL A 61 -4.86 4.83 -1.94
C VAL A 61 -5.69 5.61 -2.96
N ARG A 62 -5.74 6.94 -2.86
CA ARG A 62 -6.47 7.79 -3.82
C ARG A 62 -5.89 7.77 -5.22
N GLU A 63 -4.57 7.65 -5.31
CA GLU A 63 -3.87 7.62 -6.58
C GLU A 63 -4.02 6.25 -7.27
N LEU A 64 -3.84 5.16 -6.51
CA LEU A 64 -3.76 3.81 -7.07
C LEU A 64 -5.08 3.03 -7.02
N LEU A 65 -5.91 3.25 -6.00
CA LEU A 65 -7.15 2.50 -5.75
C LEU A 65 -8.31 3.41 -5.31
N PRO A 66 -8.68 4.43 -6.11
CA PRO A 66 -9.69 5.41 -5.71
C PRO A 66 -11.06 4.78 -5.41
N ASP A 67 -11.44 3.73 -6.13
CA ASP A 67 -12.74 3.04 -5.97
C ASP A 67 -12.84 2.25 -4.65
N HIS A 68 -11.72 2.01 -3.97
CA HIS A 68 -11.65 1.21 -2.75
C HIS A 68 -11.21 2.01 -1.51
N GLU A 69 -11.08 3.33 -1.61
CA GLU A 69 -10.64 4.21 -0.51
C GLU A 69 -11.42 3.95 0.79
N VAL A 70 -12.75 4.02 0.71
CA VAL A 70 -13.62 3.86 1.88
C VAL A 70 -13.49 2.46 2.49
N ALA A 71 -13.35 1.43 1.65
CA ALA A 71 -13.23 0.04 2.10
C ALA A 71 -11.89 -0.21 2.80
N ILE A 72 -10.81 0.40 2.32
CA ILE A 72 -9.47 0.29 2.91
C ILE A 72 -9.41 1.08 4.22
N MET A 73 -9.81 2.35 4.21
CA MET A 73 -9.69 3.24 5.38
C MET A 73 -10.68 2.93 6.51
N ALA A 74 -11.74 2.18 6.24
CA ALA A 74 -12.68 1.72 7.27
C ALA A 74 -12.08 0.67 8.23
N ALA A 75 -10.89 0.12 7.94
CA ALA A 75 -10.21 -0.80 8.85
C ALA A 75 -9.72 -0.09 10.13
N ILE A 76 -9.83 -0.80 11.26
CA ILE A 76 -9.58 -0.26 12.60
C ILE A 76 -8.08 -0.17 12.90
N ASP A 77 -7.30 -1.16 12.45
CA ASP A 77 -5.86 -1.22 12.64
C ASP A 77 -5.08 -0.98 11.34
N GLU A 78 -3.80 -0.64 11.47
CA GLU A 78 -2.90 -0.34 10.35
C GLU A 78 -2.62 -1.58 9.50
N GLY A 79 -2.39 -2.73 10.13
CA GLY A 79 -2.14 -3.99 9.45
C GLY A 79 -3.28 -4.41 8.51
N GLN A 80 -4.54 -4.28 8.93
CA GLN A 80 -5.72 -4.56 8.12
C GLN A 80 -5.87 -3.56 6.98
N ARG A 81 -5.46 -2.29 7.15
CA ARG A 81 -5.46 -1.32 6.05
C ARG A 81 -4.46 -1.73 4.97
N ILE A 82 -3.26 -2.12 5.38
CA ILE A 82 -2.21 -2.62 4.49
C ILE A 82 -2.69 -3.89 3.77
N GLN A 83 -3.23 -4.87 4.51
CA GLN A 83 -3.75 -6.12 3.93
C GLN A 83 -4.86 -5.87 2.90
N ARG A 84 -5.79 -4.95 3.19
CA ARG A 84 -6.86 -4.59 2.24
C ARG A 84 -6.30 -3.88 1.01
N PHE A 85 -5.35 -2.97 1.20
CA PHE A 85 -4.66 -2.33 0.09
C PHE A 85 -3.97 -3.38 -0.79
N CYS A 86 -3.16 -4.27 -0.21
CA CYS A 86 -2.50 -5.36 -0.93
C CYS A 86 -3.51 -6.25 -1.67
N HIS A 87 -4.64 -6.60 -1.04
CA HIS A 87 -5.67 -7.41 -1.68
C HIS A 87 -6.22 -6.74 -2.96
N TYR A 88 -6.62 -5.48 -2.88
CA TYR A 88 -7.17 -4.75 -4.04
C TYR A 88 -6.10 -4.43 -5.07
N PHE A 89 -4.89 -4.08 -4.63
CA PHE A 89 -3.76 -3.80 -5.51
C PHE A 89 -3.36 -5.05 -6.31
N ASN A 90 -3.22 -6.20 -5.65
CA ASN A 90 -2.86 -7.46 -6.29
C ASN A 90 -3.92 -7.91 -7.32
N ASN A 91 -5.19 -7.58 -7.09
CA ASN A 91 -6.27 -7.91 -8.02
C ASN A 91 -6.27 -7.01 -9.27
N GLN A 92 -5.78 -5.78 -9.17
CA GLN A 92 -5.86 -4.78 -10.25
C GLN A 92 -4.53 -4.59 -11.01
N TYR A 93 -3.40 -4.74 -10.32
CA TYR A 93 -2.06 -4.45 -10.83
C TYR A 93 -1.17 -5.70 -10.79
N PHE A 94 -0.13 -5.68 -9.96
CA PHE A 94 0.84 -6.76 -9.78
C PHE A 94 0.79 -7.28 -8.35
N PRO A 95 1.10 -8.57 -8.11
CA PRO A 95 1.21 -9.09 -6.77
C PRO A 95 2.35 -8.40 -6.02
N LEU A 96 2.03 -7.77 -4.89
CA LEU A 96 3.00 -7.30 -3.90
C LEU A 96 3.58 -8.49 -3.13
N GLU A 97 4.76 -8.30 -2.51
CA GLU A 97 5.49 -9.38 -1.83
C GLU A 97 4.64 -10.05 -0.72
N ASP A 98 4.67 -11.39 -0.63
CA ASP A 98 3.79 -12.17 0.29
C ASP A 98 4.02 -11.87 1.78
N ASN A 99 5.12 -11.20 2.12
CA ASN A 99 5.54 -10.91 3.49
C ASN A 99 4.52 -10.05 4.27
N TYR A 100 3.62 -9.32 3.61
CA TYR A 100 2.61 -8.48 4.28
C TYR A 100 1.53 -9.25 5.06
N THR A 101 1.48 -10.58 4.91
CA THR A 101 0.46 -11.43 5.58
C THR A 101 0.94 -12.04 6.90
N ASP A 102 2.26 -12.08 7.15
CA ASP A 102 2.87 -12.76 8.29
C ASP A 102 3.44 -11.83 9.38
N TYR A 103 3.42 -10.51 9.17
CA TYR A 103 3.90 -9.57 10.18
C TYR A 103 2.87 -9.38 11.31
N THR A 104 3.16 -10.01 12.44
CA THR A 104 2.60 -9.73 13.77
C THR A 104 2.83 -8.27 14.16
N ASP A 105 1.81 -7.61 14.75
CA ASP A 105 1.72 -6.38 15.58
C ASP A 105 2.71 -5.19 15.45
N ASP A 106 3.91 -5.35 14.88
CA ASP A 106 5.01 -4.39 14.82
C ASP A 106 5.24 -3.78 13.41
N PHE A 107 4.48 -4.18 12.37
CA PHE A 107 4.60 -3.59 11.02
C PHE A 107 3.61 -2.43 10.83
N SER A 108 4.15 -1.20 10.78
CA SER A 108 3.36 0.03 10.73
C SER A 108 3.10 0.51 9.30
N LEU A 109 2.19 1.49 9.13
CA LEU A 109 2.02 2.20 7.86
C LEU A 109 3.30 2.89 7.39
N MET A 110 4.12 3.38 8.32
CA MET A 110 5.40 4.03 8.01
C MET A 110 6.38 3.04 7.38
N ASP A 111 6.45 1.82 7.91
CA ASP A 111 7.28 0.75 7.35
C ASP A 111 6.80 0.35 5.96
N PHE A 112 5.49 0.29 5.76
CA PHE A 112 4.90 0.01 4.45
C PHE A 112 5.23 1.08 3.41
N LEU A 113 5.11 2.37 3.76
CA LEU A 113 5.37 3.49 2.85
C LEU A 113 6.84 3.60 2.45
N HIS A 114 7.76 3.23 3.34
CA HIS A 114 9.19 3.26 3.06
C HIS A 114 9.72 1.98 2.39
N HIS A 115 8.90 0.94 2.27
CA HIS A 115 9.27 -0.29 1.60
C HIS A 115 8.92 -0.22 0.11
N ILE A 116 9.71 -0.88 -0.74
CA ILE A 116 9.40 -1.05 -2.17
C ILE A 116 8.62 -2.37 -2.29
N PRO A 117 7.28 -2.37 -2.45
CA PRO A 117 6.48 -3.56 -2.21
C PRO A 117 6.39 -4.50 -3.43
N VAL A 118 7.24 -4.30 -4.43
CA VAL A 118 7.25 -5.13 -5.63
C VAL A 118 8.25 -6.26 -5.41
N PRO A 119 7.80 -7.54 -5.40
CA PRO A 119 8.72 -8.65 -5.44
C PRO A 119 9.43 -8.57 -6.79
N LEU A 120 10.68 -8.10 -6.77
CA LEU A 120 11.52 -8.13 -7.95
C LEU A 120 11.77 -9.60 -8.28
N MET A 121 10.96 -10.14 -9.19
CA MET A 121 11.22 -11.41 -9.84
C MET A 121 12.39 -11.22 -10.79
N GLY A 122 13.56 -11.10 -10.20
CA GLY A 122 14.85 -10.98 -10.86
C GLY A 122 15.77 -12.08 -10.38
N PHE A 123 16.97 -12.06 -10.94
CA PHE A 123 18.05 -12.91 -10.48
C PHE A 123 19.04 -12.01 -9.75
N SER A 124 19.33 -12.38 -8.52
CA SER A 124 20.45 -11.83 -7.79
C SER A 124 21.77 -12.26 -8.42
N TRP A 125 22.84 -11.61 -7.99
CA TRP A 125 24.19 -11.93 -8.40
C TRP A 125 24.53 -13.41 -8.13
N ASP A 126 24.16 -13.94 -6.97
CA ASP A 126 24.47 -15.32 -6.58
C ASP A 126 23.68 -16.38 -7.36
N ASP A 127 22.56 -15.99 -8.00
CA ASP A 127 21.69 -16.89 -8.76
C ASP A 127 22.34 -17.40 -10.06
N TYR A 128 23.30 -16.65 -10.63
CA TYR A 128 24.04 -17.07 -11.82
C TYR A 128 24.89 -18.32 -11.57
N ALA A 129 25.45 -18.47 -10.37
CA ALA A 129 26.23 -19.65 -10.01
C ALA A 129 25.35 -20.90 -9.78
N GLN A 130 24.06 -20.71 -9.54
CA GLN A 130 23.10 -21.77 -9.21
C GLN A 130 22.14 -22.09 -10.38
N PHE A 131 22.40 -21.56 -11.59
CA PHE A 131 21.49 -21.69 -12.73
C PHE A 131 21.09 -23.14 -13.05
N ASN A 132 21.93 -24.12 -12.73
CA ASN A 132 21.65 -25.52 -12.98
C ASN A 132 20.46 -26.06 -12.16
N ASP A 133 20.18 -25.48 -11.00
CA ASP A 133 19.07 -25.88 -10.14
C ASP A 133 17.75 -25.22 -10.55
N PHE A 134 17.79 -24.28 -11.49
CA PHE A 134 16.61 -23.61 -11.99
C PHE A 134 15.81 -24.48 -12.95
N ARG A 135 14.51 -24.16 -13.03
CA ARG A 135 13.64 -24.68 -14.09
C ARG A 135 14.12 -24.14 -15.43
N ASP A 136 13.93 -24.93 -16.48
CA ASP A 136 14.40 -24.60 -17.83
C ASP A 136 13.94 -23.23 -18.35
N SER A 137 12.74 -22.79 -17.98
CA SER A 137 12.22 -21.45 -18.33
C SER A 137 13.06 -20.32 -17.73
N PHE A 138 13.57 -20.49 -16.50
CA PHE A 138 14.42 -19.51 -15.83
C PHE A 138 15.82 -19.51 -16.44
N VAL A 139 16.37 -20.68 -16.79
CA VAL A 139 17.65 -20.78 -17.52
C VAL A 139 17.57 -20.04 -18.86
N LEU A 140 16.46 -20.20 -19.58
CA LEU A 140 16.23 -19.46 -20.83
C LEU A 140 16.22 -17.95 -20.61
N LEU A 141 15.50 -17.46 -19.59
CA LEU A 141 15.47 -16.03 -19.26
C LEU A 141 16.85 -15.49 -18.89
N LEU A 142 17.58 -16.20 -18.03
CA LEU A 142 18.94 -15.83 -17.59
C LEU A 142 19.90 -15.73 -18.78
N SER A 143 19.72 -16.59 -19.79
CA SER A 143 20.55 -16.59 -20.99
C SER A 143 20.33 -15.41 -21.92
N MET A 144 19.18 -14.74 -21.85
CA MET A 144 18.87 -13.63 -22.76
C MET A 144 19.74 -12.40 -22.46
N VAL A 145 19.94 -12.10 -21.18
CA VAL A 145 20.65 -10.89 -20.75
C VAL A 145 22.16 -11.14 -20.63
N GLU A 146 22.92 -10.05 -20.70
CA GLU A 146 24.35 -10.09 -20.42
C GLU A 146 24.62 -10.63 -19.02
N SER A 147 25.56 -11.59 -18.92
CA SER A 147 26.00 -12.06 -17.61
C SER A 147 26.80 -10.95 -16.95
N PRO A 148 26.46 -10.55 -15.72
CA PRO A 148 27.21 -9.49 -15.06
C PRO A 148 28.56 -9.99 -14.54
N TYR A 149 28.83 -11.30 -14.64
CA TYR A 149 30.13 -11.91 -14.42
C TYR A 149 30.83 -12.17 -15.74
N ASN A 150 32.12 -11.82 -15.79
CA ASN A 150 33.03 -12.26 -16.83
C ASN A 150 33.47 -13.70 -16.52
N ASN A 151 32.55 -14.66 -16.62
CA ASN A 151 32.77 -16.06 -16.25
C ASN A 151 32.40 -17.05 -17.36
N ASP A 152 33.08 -18.20 -17.35
CA ASP A 152 32.87 -19.30 -18.29
C ASP A 152 31.52 -20.03 -18.09
N GLU A 153 30.71 -19.62 -17.11
CA GLU A 153 29.44 -20.27 -16.73
C GLU A 153 28.33 -20.02 -17.76
N ARG A 154 28.47 -18.99 -18.59
CA ARG A 154 27.53 -18.68 -19.67
C ARG A 154 27.50 -19.74 -20.77
N LEU A 155 28.63 -20.37 -21.08
CA LEU A 155 28.70 -21.39 -22.13
C LEU A 155 27.85 -22.63 -21.76
N PRO A 156 28.00 -23.24 -20.56
CA PRO A 156 27.09 -24.28 -20.09
C PRO A 156 25.61 -23.89 -20.12
N MET A 157 25.28 -22.64 -19.76
CA MET A 157 23.92 -22.13 -19.83
C MET A 157 23.39 -22.12 -21.26
N LEU A 158 24.16 -21.60 -22.23
CA LEU A 158 23.77 -21.58 -23.64
C LEU A 158 23.66 -22.98 -24.25
N GLU A 159 24.50 -23.93 -23.85
CA GLU A 159 24.35 -25.34 -24.26
C GLU A 159 23.03 -25.92 -23.73
N ARG A 160 22.70 -25.67 -22.46
CA ARG A 160 21.41 -26.10 -21.90
C ARG A 160 20.23 -25.45 -22.62
N VAL A 161 20.34 -24.19 -23.03
CA VAL A 161 19.30 -23.50 -23.82
C VAL A 161 19.09 -24.14 -25.19
N LYS A 162 20.15 -24.64 -25.85
CA LYS A 162 20.01 -25.40 -27.09
C LYS A 162 19.17 -26.65 -26.89
N ASP A 163 19.29 -27.32 -25.74
CA ASP A 163 18.48 -28.49 -25.42
C ASP A 163 17.01 -28.13 -25.17
N ILE A 164 16.75 -26.92 -24.65
CA ILE A 164 15.40 -26.44 -24.31
C ILE A 164 14.64 -25.97 -25.56
N VAL A 165 15.22 -25.05 -26.34
CA VAL A 165 14.53 -24.37 -27.46
C VAL A 165 15.01 -24.82 -28.85
N GLY A 166 16.05 -25.65 -28.90
CA GLY A 166 16.70 -26.07 -30.14
C GLY A 166 17.75 -25.07 -30.63
N LYS A 167 18.72 -25.59 -31.39
CA LYS A 167 19.88 -24.84 -31.89
C LYS A 167 19.50 -23.55 -32.64
N SER A 168 18.49 -23.60 -33.50
CA SER A 168 18.10 -22.45 -34.33
C SER A 168 17.62 -21.25 -33.54
N LEU A 169 16.95 -21.47 -32.40
CA LEU A 169 16.49 -20.39 -31.53
C LEU A 169 17.58 -19.93 -30.58
N ALA A 170 18.38 -20.87 -30.06
CA ALA A 170 19.52 -20.55 -29.20
C ALA A 170 20.55 -19.65 -29.91
N GLU A 171 20.77 -19.83 -31.21
CA GLU A 171 21.67 -19.00 -32.03
C GLU A 171 21.18 -17.55 -32.22
N LEU A 172 19.92 -17.24 -31.90
CA LEU A 172 19.41 -15.86 -31.92
C LEU A 172 19.85 -15.05 -30.69
N ILE A 173 20.22 -15.75 -29.61
CA ILE A 173 20.70 -15.11 -28.40
C ILE A 173 22.16 -14.69 -28.64
N PRO A 174 22.51 -13.41 -28.45
CA PRO A 174 23.89 -12.97 -28.61
C PRO A 174 24.82 -13.80 -27.72
N PRO A 175 26.06 -14.09 -28.17
CA PRO A 175 27.01 -14.87 -27.39
C PRO A 175 27.21 -14.34 -25.97
N ASP A 176 27.24 -13.01 -25.82
CA ASP A 176 27.39 -12.34 -24.54
C ASP A 176 26.05 -11.96 -23.89
N GLY A 177 24.94 -12.09 -24.61
CA GLY A 177 23.60 -11.64 -24.20
C GLY A 177 23.30 -10.21 -24.65
N TRP A 178 22.07 -9.76 -24.46
CA TRP A 178 21.72 -8.36 -24.65
C TRP A 178 22.20 -7.55 -23.46
N SER A 179 22.98 -6.49 -23.73
CA SER A 179 23.35 -5.52 -22.71
C SER A 179 22.12 -4.73 -22.26
N LEU A 180 22.19 -4.12 -21.07
CA LEU A 180 21.10 -3.28 -20.57
C LEU A 180 20.80 -2.10 -21.52
N ASP A 181 21.83 -1.53 -22.16
CA ASP A 181 21.70 -0.49 -23.18
C ASP A 181 20.99 -1.00 -24.45
N ASP A 182 21.26 -2.23 -24.87
CA ASP A 182 20.55 -2.84 -26.00
C ASP A 182 19.07 -3.03 -25.68
N ILE A 183 18.76 -3.50 -24.47
CA ILE A 183 17.38 -3.69 -24.01
C ILE A 183 16.67 -2.34 -23.93
N HIS A 184 17.28 -1.30 -23.35
CA HIS A 184 16.73 0.06 -23.34
C HIS A 184 16.37 0.52 -24.76
N ARG A 185 17.30 0.38 -25.70
CA ARG A 185 17.08 0.78 -27.10
C ARG A 185 15.99 -0.04 -27.80
N MET A 186 15.86 -1.33 -27.46
CA MET A 186 14.83 -2.20 -28.03
C MET A 186 13.42 -1.84 -27.55
N PHE A 187 13.30 -1.29 -26.34
CA PHE A 187 12.01 -0.93 -25.75
C PHE A 187 11.69 0.57 -25.77
N GLU A 188 12.62 1.42 -26.20
CA GLU A 188 12.42 2.85 -26.40
C GLU A 188 11.23 3.14 -27.34
N GLY A 189 10.28 3.96 -26.90
CA GLY A 189 9.07 4.29 -27.65
C GLY A 189 8.06 3.14 -27.78
N SER A 190 8.30 2.00 -27.11
CA SER A 190 7.37 0.89 -27.05
C SER A 190 6.37 1.07 -25.90
N LYS A 191 5.26 0.33 -25.95
CA LYS A 191 4.32 0.26 -24.81
C LYS A 191 4.91 -0.36 -23.53
N TYR A 192 6.14 -0.86 -23.58
CA TYR A 192 6.85 -1.48 -22.46
C TYR A 192 8.07 -0.67 -22.01
N GLU A 193 8.26 0.55 -22.53
CA GLU A 193 9.40 1.42 -22.21
C GLU A 193 9.60 1.60 -20.69
N GLY A 194 8.51 1.79 -19.94
CA GLY A 194 8.57 1.97 -18.48
C GLY A 194 8.98 0.73 -17.67
N VAL A 195 9.11 -0.44 -18.29
CA VAL A 195 9.60 -1.67 -17.63
C VAL A 195 11.13 -1.72 -17.61
N VAL A 196 11.77 -0.94 -18.48
CA VAL A 196 13.23 -0.93 -18.65
C VAL A 196 13.80 0.44 -18.30
N ALA A 197 13.16 1.18 -17.39
CA ALA A 197 13.58 2.53 -16.97
C ALA A 197 14.37 2.53 -15.66
#